data_AF-A0A1V4INJ1-F1
#
_entry.id   AF-A0A1V4INJ1-F1
#
_cell.length_a   1.000
_cell.length_b   1.000
_cell.length_c   1.000
_cell.angle_alpha   90.00
_cell.angle_beta   90.00
_cell.angle_gamma   90.00
#
_symmetry.space_group_name_H-M   'P 1'
#
loop_
_entity.id
_entity.type
_entity.pdbx_description
1 polymer ?
#
loop_
_entity_poly.entity_id
_entity_poly.type
_entity_poly.pdbx_seq_one_letter_code
_entity_poly.pdbx_strand_id
1 'polypeptide(L)' 'MPLLRDIISCGIKGIEVYSSYHSREQVDFYKEFALKNKLILTCGSDFHGKTKPSISIDGTDCENSEENIISRLKELLI' A
#
# COMPACT_ATOMS: atom_id res chain seq x y z
N MET A 1 -6.84 17.15 -1.62
CA MET A 1 -5.63 16.36 -1.97
C MET A 1 -5.21 16.59 -3.43
N PRO A 2 -4.61 17.75 -3.78
CA PRO A 2 -4.07 17.96 -5.14
C PRO A 2 -2.98 16.93 -5.48
N LEU A 3 -1.99 16.77 -4.59
CA LEU A 3 -0.85 15.88 -4.80
C LEU A 3 -1.24 14.44 -5.20
N LEU A 4 -2.13 13.78 -4.44
CA LEU A 4 -2.56 12.42 -4.76
C LEU A 4 -3.26 12.32 -6.13
N ARG A 5 -4.04 13.33 -6.51
CA ARG A 5 -4.70 13.36 -7.83
C ARG A 5 -3.68 13.59 -8.94
N ASP A 6 -2.69 14.44 -8.71
CA ASP A 6 -1.63 14.70 -9.67
C ASP A 6 -0.78 13.43 -9.89
N ILE A 7 -0.46 12.70 -8.82
CA ILE A 7 0.23 11.39 -8.92
C ILE A 7 -0.62 10.38 -9.71
N ILE A 8 -1.93 10.29 -9.45
CA ILE A 8 -2.83 9.43 -10.25
C ILE A 8 -2.82 9.83 -11.72
N SER A 9 -2.80 11.13 -12.02
CA SER A 9 -2.76 11.64 -13.40
C SER A 9 -1.50 11.23 -14.15
N CYS A 10 -0.41 10.93 -13.44
CA CYS A 10 0.82 10.35 -14.01
C CYS A 10 0.68 8.86 -14.39
N GLY A 11 -0.45 8.22 -14.10
CA GLY A 11 -0.77 6.86 -14.58
C GLY A 11 -0.32 5.72 -13.66
N ILE A 12 -0.11 5.99 -12.37
CA ILE A 12 0.19 4.93 -11.39
C ILE A 12 -0.90 3.85 -11.35
N LYS A 13 -0.51 2.61 -11.07
CA LYS A 13 -1.43 1.46 -11.02
C LYS A 13 -1.80 1.02 -9.60
N GLY A 14 -1.04 1.45 -8.60
CA GLY A 14 -1.26 1.07 -7.22
C GLY A 14 -0.64 2.04 -6.24
N ILE A 15 -0.98 1.86 -4.97
CA ILE A 15 -0.50 2.65 -3.84
C ILE A 15 -0.35 1.74 -2.61
N GLU A 16 0.69 2.00 -1.81
CA GLU A 16 0.86 1.32 -0.53
C GLU A 16 -0.17 1.83 0.47
N VAL A 17 -1.09 0.96 0.85
CA VAL A 17 -2.16 1.23 1.82
C VAL A 17 -1.75 0.74 3.20
N TYR A 18 -1.17 -0.46 3.26
CA TYR A 18 -0.73 -1.08 4.50
C TYR A 18 0.78 -0.88 4.66
N SER A 19 1.16 -0.07 5.65
CA SER A 19 2.54 0.31 5.87
C SER A 19 2.81 0.37 7.37
N SER A 20 4.03 0.04 7.79
CA SER A 20 4.42 0.15 9.21
C SER A 20 4.39 1.59 9.75
N TYR A 21 4.26 2.60 8.90
CA TYR A 21 4.09 4.00 9.31
C TYR A 21 2.64 4.47 9.36
N HIS A 22 1.68 3.64 8.96
CA HIS A 22 0.28 4.04 8.93
C HIS A 22 -0.43 3.67 10.24
N SER A 23 -1.14 4.64 10.80
CA SER A 23 -2.19 4.37 11.78
C SER A 23 -3.39 3.69 11.11
N ARG A 24 -4.29 3.13 11.92
CA ARG A 24 -5.55 2.55 11.43
C ARG A 24 -6.36 3.54 10.58
N GLU A 25 -6.49 4.78 11.04
CA GLU A 25 -7.19 5.84 10.32
C GLU A 25 -6.55 6.16 8.97
N GLN A 26 -5.21 6.12 8.89
CA GLN A 26 -4.50 6.33 7.62
C GLN A 26 -4.69 5.16 6.67
N VAL A 27 -4.67 3.92 7.16
CA VAL A 27 -5.00 2.73 6.37
C VAL A 27 -6.40 2.86 5.79
N ASP A 28 -7.40 3.16 6.62
CA ASP A 28 -8.79 3.30 6.17
C ASP A 28 -8.93 4.42 5.12
N PHE A 29 -8.28 5.58 5.34
CA PHE A 29 -8.25 6.68 4.38
C PHE A 29 -7.64 6.28 3.01
N TYR A 30 -6.45 5.68 3.01
CA TYR A 30 -5.78 5.31 1.76
C TYR A 30 -6.47 4.14 1.06
N LYS A 31 -7.07 3.22 1.83
CA LYS A 31 -7.87 2.12 1.31
C LYS A 31 -9.08 2.64 0.54
N GLU A 32 -9.89 3.49 1.16
CA GLU A 32 -11.04 4.11 0.51
C GLU A 32 -10.63 4.93 -0.73
N PHE A 33 -9.54 5.69 -0.60
CA PHE A 33 -9.00 6.48 -1.69
C PHE A 33 -8.55 5.61 -2.88
N ALA A 34 -7.80 4.53 -2.63
CA ALA A 34 -7.33 3.61 -3.66
C ALA A 34 -8.49 2.93 -4.38
N LEU A 35 -9.47 2.39 -3.63
CA LEU A 35 -10.63 1.72 -4.17
C LEU A 35 -11.48 2.66 -5.06
N LYS A 36 -11.73 3.89 -4.60
CA LYS A 36 -12.48 4.89 -5.38
C LYS A 36 -11.80 5.23 -6.71
N ASN A 37 -10.47 5.20 -6.74
CA ASN A 37 -9.68 5.52 -7.93
C ASN A 37 -9.22 4.27 -8.71
N LYS A 38 -9.74 3.08 -8.36
CA LYS A 38 -9.40 1.80 -9.02
C LYS A 38 -7.90 1.48 -9.02
N LEU A 39 -7.19 1.92 -7.98
CA LEU A 39 -5.78 1.59 -7.76
C LEU A 39 -5.66 0.22 -7.09
N ILE A 40 -4.60 -0.50 -7.40
CA ILE A 40 -4.19 -1.72 -6.68
C ILE A 40 -3.70 -1.31 -5.28
N LEU A 41 -4.20 -1.99 -4.27
CA LEU A 41 -3.71 -1.84 -2.90
C LEU A 41 -2.43 -2.68 -2.77
N THR A 42 -1.40 -2.12 -2.12
CA THR A 42 -0.18 -2.86 -1.79
C THR A 42 0.16 -2.72 -0.31
N CYS A 43 1.09 -3.56 0.16
CA CYS A 43 1.58 -3.56 1.52
C CYS A 43 3.11 -3.67 1.58
N GLY A 44 3.71 -3.11 2.63
CA GLY A 44 5.15 -3.20 2.86
C GLY A 44 5.55 -2.74 4.26
N SER A 45 6.43 -3.51 4.91
CA SER A 45 7.00 -3.12 6.20
C SER A 45 8.10 -2.08 6.08
N ASP A 46 8.75 -1.99 4.91
CA ASP A 46 9.92 -1.12 4.72
C ASP A 46 11.06 -1.48 5.72
N PHE A 47 11.17 -2.77 6.06
CA PHE A 47 12.21 -3.30 6.92
C PHE A 47 13.62 -3.15 6.32
N HIS A 48 14.53 -2.54 7.07
CA HIS A 48 15.93 -2.31 6.67
C HIS A 48 16.93 -2.72 7.77
N GLY A 49 16.54 -3.64 8.66
CA GLY A 49 17.41 -4.15 9.73
C GLY A 49 17.97 -3.04 10.62
N LYS A 50 19.30 -3.01 10.77
CA LYS A 50 19.99 -2.05 11.65
C LYS A 50 19.70 -0.58 11.29
N THR A 51 19.37 -0.29 10.04
CA THR A 51 19.06 1.08 9.58
C THR A 51 17.69 1.56 10.08
N LYS A 52 16.75 0.63 10.32
CA LYS A 52 15.40 0.91 10.84
C LYS A 52 15.05 -0.08 11.95
N PRO A 53 15.69 0.05 13.13
CA PRO A 53 15.59 -0.96 14.20
C PRO A 53 14.19 -1.04 14.83
N SER A 54 13.34 -0.04 14.64
CA SER A 54 11.95 -0.01 15.12
C SER A 54 10.95 -0.71 14.20
N ILE A 55 11.39 -1.12 13.00
CA ILE A 55 10.55 -1.82 12.02
C ILE A 55 10.90 -3.30 12.09
N SER A 56 9.89 -4.16 12.13
CA SER A 56 10.04 -5.61 12.01
C SER A 56 9.54 -6.09 10.66
N ILE A 57 10.05 -7.22 10.16
CA ILE A 57 9.67 -7.75 8.84
C ILE A 57 8.18 -8.13 8.79
N ASP A 58 7.64 -8.56 9.93
CA ASP A 58 6.23 -8.91 10.18
C ASP A 58 5.40 -7.73 10.71
N GLY A 59 5.96 -6.52 10.74
CA GLY A 59 5.35 -5.33 11.35
C GLY A 59 4.27 -4.66 10.51
N THR A 60 3.72 -5.33 9.49
CA THR A 60 2.65 -4.81 8.62
C THR A 60 1.57 -5.87 8.46
N ASP A 61 0.40 -5.59 9.04
CA ASP A 61 -0.82 -6.34 8.77
C ASP A 61 -1.51 -5.74 7.53
N CYS A 62 -1.96 -6.61 6.61
CA CYS A 62 -2.73 -6.20 5.44
C CYS A 62 -4.14 -6.78 5.43
N GLU A 63 -4.69 -7.07 6.62
CA GLU A 63 -6.05 -7.54 6.83
C GLU A 63 -6.36 -8.84 6.08
N ASN A 64 -5.39 -9.75 6.01
CA ASN A 64 -5.47 -10.99 5.23
C ASN A 64 -5.69 -10.75 3.70
N SER A 65 -5.25 -9.60 3.17
CA SER A 65 -5.40 -9.24 1.76
C SER A 65 -4.24 -9.71 0.88
N GLU A 66 -3.26 -10.45 1.41
CA GLU A 66 -2.00 -10.80 0.74
C GLU A 66 -2.25 -11.48 -0.61
N GLU A 67 -3.14 -12.48 -0.65
CA GLU A 67 -3.48 -13.22 -1.86
C GLU A 67 -4.09 -12.31 -2.94
N ASN A 68 -4.96 -11.38 -2.53
CA ASN A 68 -5.56 -10.42 -3.44
C ASN A 68 -4.51 -9.47 -4.01
N ILE A 69 -3.66 -8.89 -3.15
CA ILE A 69 -2.57 -7.99 -3.55
C ILE A 69 -1.66 -8.69 -4.56
N ILE A 70 -1.22 -9.92 -4.25
CA ILE A 70 -0.35 -10.70 -5.12
C ILE A 70 -1.04 -11.02 -6.45
N SER A 71 -2.33 -11.42 -6.44
CA SER A 71 -3.08 -11.71 -7.67
C SER A 71 -3.16 -10.48 -8.58
N ARG A 72 -3.54 -9.33 -8.03
CA ARG A 72 -3.69 -8.09 -8.80
C ARG A 72 -2.36 -7.58 -9.37
N LEU A 73 -1.27 -7.74 -8.63
CA LEU A 73 0.07 -7.43 -9.14
C LEU A 73 0.50 -8.39 -10.26
N LYS A 74 0.20 -9.69 -10.14
CA LYS A 74 0.50 -10.68 -11.17
C LYS A 74 -0.25 -10.40 -12.48
N GLU A 75 -1.50 -9.93 -12.42
CA GLU A 75 -2.26 -9.51 -13.60
C GLU A 75 -1.58 -8.40 -14.42
N LEU A 76 -0.65 -7.64 -13.84
CA LEU A 76 0.11 -6.60 -14.55
C LEU A 76 1.39 -7.11 -15.23
N LEU A 77 1.82 -8.34 -14.94
CA LEU A 77 3.05 -8.93 -15.49
C LEU A 77 2.81 -9.75 -16.77
N ILE A 78 1.57 -9.78 -17.25
CA ILE A 78 1.08 -10.56 -18.40
C ILE A 78 0.61 -9.59 -19.49
#